data_AF-A0A2M8Z7I8-F1
#
_entry.id   AF-A0A2M8Z7I8-F1
#
_cell.length_a   1.000
_cell.length_b   1.000
_cell.length_c   1.000
_cell.angle_alpha   90.00
_cell.angle_beta   90.00
_cell.angle_gamma   90.00
#
_symmetry.space_group_name_H-M   'P 1'
#
loop_
_entity.id
_entity.type
_entity.pdbx_description
1 polymer ?
#
loop_
_entity_poly.entity_id
_entity_poly.type
_entity_poly.pdbx_seq_one_letter_code
_entity_poly.pdbx_strand_id
1 'polypeptide(L)'
;MTAGFYEELKNADKNTNLISLTIVEGKGLGGKALWSNGEIICRQGVENAFDAFSEDLKSIDKTQTIKAQDSTLYCEFVTGEKYMVVCGAGHISIPIIRIGRMLGFHVTVIDDRLSFANTARKEGADTVICKPFGEALQEIEGTAGHYFIIVTRGHRYDQDCLSQIIGKKNAYIGMIGSKVRVKLVKDFLADEGISRELLDQVFTPIGLKINAQTPEEIAVAIMAEIIQVKNGSKNSFGYPKEILDVLTSVELSDMPKSLVTIVSRKGSAPRDVGSKMVVMLDGSTIGTIGGGCVESEVCAAAREVARDKKPVLMKVDMTPGNAEDEGMVCGGMVEVYIEPVLS
;
A
#
# COMPACT_ATOMS: atom_id res chain seq x y z
N MET A 1 -2.88 30.35 -0.48
CA MET A 1 -2.17 29.54 -1.49
C MET A 1 -2.94 28.25 -1.60
N THR A 2 -3.45 27.90 -2.78
CA THR A 2 -4.01 26.56 -3.01
C THR A 2 -2.93 25.54 -2.65
N ALA A 3 -3.29 24.54 -1.85
CA ALA A 3 -2.37 23.47 -1.50
C ALA A 3 -1.89 22.78 -2.80
N GLY A 4 -0.59 22.48 -2.89
CA GLY A 4 -0.04 21.76 -4.05
C GLY A 4 -0.64 20.35 -4.16
N PHE A 5 -0.57 19.74 -5.34
CA PHE A 5 -1.12 18.40 -5.60
C PHE A 5 -0.73 17.37 -4.52
N TYR A 6 0.54 17.37 -4.08
CA TYR A 6 1.02 16.41 -3.08
C TYR A 6 0.47 16.67 -1.68
N GLU A 7 0.16 17.92 -1.32
CA GLU A 7 -0.51 18.26 -0.06
C GLU A 7 -1.97 17.78 -0.08
N GLU A 8 -2.68 18.03 -1.18
CA GLU A 8 -4.04 17.49 -1.36
C GLU A 8 -4.03 15.96 -1.31
N LEU A 9 -3.07 15.32 -1.97
CA LEU A 9 -2.89 13.86 -1.93
C LEU A 9 -2.59 13.35 -0.50
N LYS A 10 -1.76 14.08 0.26
CA LYS A 10 -1.43 13.75 1.65
C LYS A 10 -2.66 13.83 2.54
N ASN A 11 -3.52 14.82 2.34
CA ASN A 11 -4.71 15.05 3.17
C ASN A 11 -5.97 14.34 2.68
N ALA A 12 -6.02 13.88 1.42
CA ALA A 12 -7.17 13.19 0.85
C ALA A 12 -7.48 11.90 1.62
N ASP A 13 -8.79 11.59 1.72
CA ASP A 13 -9.28 10.33 2.26
C ASP A 13 -8.91 9.18 1.31
N LYS A 14 -7.88 8.43 1.70
CA LYS A 14 -7.38 7.27 0.94
C LYS A 14 -8.21 6.01 1.15
N ASN A 15 -9.33 6.12 1.87
CA ASN A 15 -10.30 5.03 2.03
C ASN A 15 -11.36 5.02 0.91
N THR A 16 -11.36 6.00 0.02
CA THR A 16 -12.16 6.02 -1.21
C THR A 16 -11.42 5.35 -2.37
N ASN A 17 -12.07 5.24 -3.54
CA ASN A 17 -11.36 4.90 -4.78
C ASN A 17 -10.56 6.13 -5.27
N LEU A 18 -9.52 6.52 -4.52
CA LEU A 18 -8.66 7.65 -4.85
C LEU A 18 -7.64 7.24 -5.92
N ILE A 19 -7.61 8.00 -7.00
CA ILE A 19 -6.70 7.78 -8.13
C ILE A 19 -5.86 9.04 -8.35
N SER A 20 -4.54 8.86 -8.35
CA SER A 20 -3.57 9.84 -8.81
C SER A 20 -3.42 9.74 -10.32
N LEU A 21 -3.64 10.85 -11.01
CA LEU A 21 -3.56 10.97 -12.46
C LEU A 21 -2.33 11.80 -12.82
N THR A 22 -1.53 11.33 -13.78
CA THR A 22 -0.37 12.09 -14.30
C THR A 22 -0.22 11.88 -15.80
N ILE A 23 -0.15 12.97 -16.57
CA ILE A 23 0.09 12.89 -18.01
C ILE A 23 1.58 12.71 -18.24
N VAL A 24 1.96 11.53 -18.73
CA VAL A 24 3.35 11.10 -18.87
C VAL A 24 3.91 11.29 -20.28
N GLU A 25 3.04 11.54 -21.25
CA GLU A 25 3.38 11.79 -22.65
C GLU A 25 2.30 12.65 -23.31
N GLY A 26 2.68 13.52 -24.25
CA GLY A 26 1.74 14.25 -25.09
C GLY A 26 1.27 15.61 -24.57
N LYS A 27 0.08 16.03 -25.03
CA LYS A 27 -0.52 17.32 -24.65
C LYS A 27 -0.84 17.33 -23.16
N GLY A 28 -0.33 18.35 -22.45
CA GLY A 28 -0.50 18.49 -21.01
C GLY A 28 0.52 17.71 -20.17
N LEU A 29 1.63 17.26 -20.76
CA LEU A 29 2.74 16.59 -20.07
C LEU A 29 3.08 17.24 -18.72
N GLY A 30 3.16 16.41 -17.67
CA GLY A 30 3.41 16.85 -16.29
C GLY A 30 2.16 17.33 -15.55
N GLY A 31 1.01 17.43 -16.24
CA GLY A 31 -0.26 17.70 -15.59
C GLY A 31 -0.64 16.59 -14.62
N LYS A 32 -1.18 16.98 -13.46
CA LYS A 32 -1.64 16.06 -12.40
C LYS A 32 -3.07 16.34 -12.01
N ALA A 33 -3.77 15.30 -11.58
CA ALA A 33 -5.09 15.42 -10.99
C ALA A 33 -5.35 14.33 -9.95
N LEU A 34 -6.13 14.65 -8.93
CA LEU A 34 -6.69 13.65 -8.02
C LEU A 34 -8.14 13.40 -8.41
N TRP A 35 -8.46 12.14 -8.60
CA TRP A 35 -9.81 11.70 -8.92
C TRP A 35 -10.34 10.82 -7.79
N SER A 36 -11.54 11.10 -7.32
CA SER A 36 -12.22 10.37 -6.25
C SER A 36 -13.70 10.31 -6.55
N ASN A 37 -14.30 9.11 -6.44
CA ASN A 37 -15.75 8.89 -6.55
C ASN A 37 -16.42 9.51 -7.79
N GLY A 38 -15.76 9.51 -8.95
CA GLY A 38 -16.34 10.04 -10.20
C GLY A 38 -15.90 11.45 -10.56
N GLU A 39 -15.27 12.17 -9.64
CA GLU A 39 -14.96 13.60 -9.81
C GLU A 39 -13.47 13.90 -9.60
N ILE A 40 -12.98 14.92 -10.30
CA ILE A 40 -11.63 15.45 -10.07
C ILE A 40 -11.70 16.46 -8.93
N ILE A 41 -11.02 16.16 -7.83
CA ILE A 41 -10.99 16.98 -6.61
C ILE A 41 -9.83 17.97 -6.57
N CYS A 42 -8.74 17.70 -7.32
CA CYS A 42 -7.58 18.57 -7.41
C CYS A 42 -6.97 18.49 -8.82
N ARG A 43 -6.45 19.61 -9.34
CA ARG A 43 -5.72 19.69 -10.61
C ARG A 43 -4.45 20.53 -10.45
N GLN A 44 -3.40 20.14 -11.16
CA GLN A 44 -2.19 20.91 -11.36
C GLN A 44 -1.78 20.83 -12.83
N GLY A 45 -1.49 21.98 -13.45
CA GLY A 45 -1.16 22.06 -14.88
C GLY A 45 -2.34 22.50 -15.73
N VAL A 46 -2.45 21.95 -16.95
CA VAL A 46 -3.43 22.39 -17.95
C VAL A 46 -4.85 21.90 -17.57
N GLU A 47 -5.80 22.84 -17.51
CA GLU A 47 -7.16 22.62 -16.95
C GLU A 47 -7.93 21.46 -17.62
N ASN A 48 -7.90 21.40 -18.95
CA ASN A 48 -8.69 20.45 -19.75
C ASN A 48 -7.87 19.22 -20.20
N ALA A 49 -6.70 18.99 -19.60
CA ALA A 49 -5.80 17.93 -20.06
C ALA A 49 -6.33 16.51 -19.78
N PHE A 50 -7.28 16.39 -18.84
CA PHE A 50 -7.86 15.11 -18.41
C PHE A 50 -9.21 14.79 -19.07
N ASP A 51 -9.84 15.75 -19.74
CA ASP A 51 -11.21 15.62 -20.25
C ASP A 51 -11.33 14.47 -21.28
N ALA A 52 -10.27 14.27 -22.07
CA ALA A 52 -10.17 13.20 -23.05
C ALA A 52 -10.21 11.79 -22.45
N PHE A 53 -9.96 11.64 -21.13
CA PHE A 53 -9.90 10.35 -20.43
C PHE A 53 -11.12 10.11 -19.53
N SER A 54 -12.10 11.03 -19.52
CA SER A 54 -13.25 11.00 -18.59
C SER A 54 -14.06 9.70 -18.63
N GLU A 55 -14.26 9.11 -19.82
CA GLU A 55 -14.94 7.81 -19.96
C GLU A 55 -14.04 6.64 -19.53
N ASP A 56 -12.76 6.66 -19.90
CA ASP A 56 -11.82 5.60 -19.51
C ASP A 56 -11.69 5.49 -17.98
N LEU A 57 -11.61 6.64 -17.28
CA LEU A 57 -11.50 6.74 -15.82
C LEU A 57 -12.62 5.99 -15.07
N LYS A 58 -13.83 5.90 -15.66
CA LYS A 58 -14.97 5.18 -15.05
C LYS A 58 -14.78 3.67 -15.03
N SER A 59 -13.91 3.14 -15.89
CA SER A 59 -13.71 1.71 -16.08
C SER A 59 -12.41 1.16 -15.47
N ILE A 60 -11.58 2.03 -14.88
CA ILE A 60 -10.27 1.64 -14.35
C ILE A 60 -10.44 0.81 -13.08
N ASP A 61 -9.78 -0.35 -13.05
CA ASP A 61 -9.74 -1.26 -11.92
C ASP A 61 -8.33 -1.55 -11.40
N LYS A 62 -7.28 -1.06 -12.06
CA LYS A 62 -5.87 -1.26 -11.67
C LYS A 62 -4.99 -0.08 -12.06
N THR A 63 -3.84 0.03 -11.41
CA THR A 63 -2.80 0.98 -11.81
C THR A 63 -2.30 0.65 -13.21
N GLN A 64 -2.36 1.61 -14.12
CA GLN A 64 -2.03 1.41 -15.53
C GLN A 64 -1.84 2.75 -16.27
N THR A 65 -1.29 2.67 -17.48
CA THR A 65 -1.33 3.76 -18.45
C THR A 65 -2.48 3.60 -19.43
N ILE A 66 -3.14 4.71 -19.78
CA ILE A 66 -4.21 4.78 -20.78
C ILE A 66 -3.81 5.78 -21.85
N LYS A 67 -4.11 5.48 -23.11
CA LYS A 67 -3.82 6.37 -24.24
C LYS A 67 -5.13 6.90 -24.82
N ALA A 68 -5.21 8.22 -24.97
CA ALA A 68 -6.32 8.88 -25.64
C ALA A 68 -5.79 10.03 -26.49
N GLN A 69 -6.22 10.09 -27.75
CA GLN A 69 -5.73 11.05 -28.73
C GLN A 69 -4.18 11.04 -28.81
N ASP A 70 -3.55 12.17 -28.50
CA ASP A 70 -2.10 12.38 -28.56
C ASP A 70 -1.44 12.38 -27.16
N SER A 71 -2.10 11.85 -26.13
CA SER A 71 -1.60 11.84 -24.75
C SER A 71 -1.66 10.46 -24.09
N THR A 72 -0.69 10.20 -23.22
CA THR A 72 -0.65 9.01 -22.35
C THR A 72 -0.86 9.44 -20.89
N LEU A 73 -1.88 8.89 -20.24
CA LEU A 73 -2.23 9.13 -18.85
C LEU A 73 -1.81 7.94 -17.98
N TYR A 74 -0.97 8.16 -16.99
CA TYR A 74 -0.71 7.20 -15.91
C TYR A 74 -1.76 7.38 -14.80
N CYS A 75 -2.46 6.30 -14.48
CA CYS A 75 -3.50 6.22 -13.46
C CYS A 75 -3.01 5.30 -12.34
N GLU A 76 -2.93 5.82 -11.12
CA GLU A 76 -2.41 5.09 -9.97
C GLU A 76 -3.41 5.09 -8.82
N PHE A 77 -3.77 3.91 -8.33
CA PHE A 77 -4.59 3.80 -7.14
C PHE A 77 -3.76 4.16 -5.91
N VAL A 78 -4.23 5.17 -5.17
CA VAL A 78 -3.60 5.62 -3.94
C VAL A 78 -4.32 4.95 -2.79
N THR A 79 -3.63 4.04 -2.10
CA THR A 79 -4.16 3.38 -0.92
C THR A 79 -3.71 4.08 0.36
N GLY A 80 -4.54 3.96 1.40
CA GLY A 80 -4.28 4.54 2.71
C GLY A 80 -3.18 3.83 3.48
N GLU A 81 -2.90 4.37 4.67
CA GLU A 81 -2.08 3.65 5.65
C GLU A 81 -2.66 2.25 5.92
N LYS A 82 -1.76 1.30 6.14
CA LYS A 82 -2.10 -0.11 6.34
C LYS A 82 -2.11 -0.36 7.83
N TYR A 83 -3.31 -0.51 8.39
CA TYR A 83 -3.51 -0.71 9.82
C TYR A 83 -3.67 -2.19 10.10
N MET A 84 -2.77 -2.75 10.90
CA MET A 84 -2.86 -4.13 11.36
C MET A 84 -3.39 -4.14 12.79
N VAL A 85 -4.58 -4.68 12.98
CA VAL A 85 -5.20 -4.81 14.31
C VAL A 85 -5.13 -6.26 14.74
N VAL A 86 -4.28 -6.55 15.73
CA VAL A 86 -4.05 -7.89 16.27
C VAL A 86 -4.85 -8.07 17.56
N CYS A 87 -5.89 -8.90 17.50
CA CYS A 87 -6.69 -9.27 18.67
C CYS A 87 -6.05 -10.46 19.37
N GLY A 88 -5.37 -10.16 20.48
CA GLY A 88 -4.62 -11.10 21.30
C GLY A 88 -3.13 -10.78 21.25
N ALA A 89 -2.47 -10.80 22.40
CA ALA A 89 -1.04 -10.56 22.53
C ALA A 89 -0.28 -11.83 22.96
N GLY A 90 -0.77 -13.02 22.54
CA GLY A 90 -0.16 -14.31 22.83
C GLY A 90 1.16 -14.55 22.07
N HIS A 91 1.73 -15.75 22.21
CA HIS A 91 3.03 -16.10 21.62
C HIS A 91 3.07 -15.99 20.09
N ILE A 92 1.95 -16.27 19.39
CA ILE A 92 1.84 -16.12 17.93
C ILE A 92 1.86 -14.63 17.53
N SER A 93 1.31 -13.75 18.36
CA SER A 93 1.21 -12.33 18.05
C SER A 93 2.58 -11.63 18.01
N ILE A 94 3.57 -12.13 18.76
CA ILE A 94 4.89 -11.49 18.84
C ILE A 94 5.61 -11.45 17.48
N PRO A 95 5.81 -12.58 16.77
CA PRO A 95 6.36 -12.55 15.43
C PRO A 95 5.46 -11.80 14.43
N ILE A 96 4.13 -11.84 14.58
CA ILE A 96 3.21 -11.04 13.74
C ILE A 96 3.48 -9.54 13.90
N ILE A 97 3.64 -9.05 15.12
CA ILE A 97 3.94 -7.63 15.40
C ILE A 97 5.23 -7.23 14.70
N ARG A 98 6.31 -8.01 14.89
CA ARG A 98 7.61 -7.72 14.31
C ARG A 98 7.58 -7.71 12.77
N ILE A 99 6.95 -8.72 12.16
CA ILE A 99 6.84 -8.82 10.70
C ILE A 99 5.91 -7.71 10.16
N GLY A 100 4.79 -7.43 10.83
CA GLY A 100 3.87 -6.35 10.47
C GLY A 100 4.57 -5.00 10.42
N ARG A 101 5.34 -4.66 11.46
CA ARG A 101 6.16 -3.45 11.51
C ARG A 101 7.20 -3.41 10.38
N MET A 102 7.91 -4.52 10.17
CA MET A 102 8.91 -4.65 9.09
C MET A 102 8.29 -4.43 7.71
N LEU A 103 7.02 -4.81 7.51
CA LEU A 103 6.28 -4.62 6.27
C LEU A 103 5.57 -3.26 6.17
N GLY A 104 5.80 -2.35 7.12
CA GLY A 104 5.27 -0.99 7.11
C GLY A 104 3.80 -0.87 7.53
N PHE A 105 3.27 -1.84 8.28
CA PHE A 105 1.96 -1.68 8.91
C PHE A 105 2.06 -0.83 10.18
N HIS A 106 1.03 -0.03 10.43
CA HIS A 106 0.77 0.52 11.76
C HIS A 106 0.09 -0.56 12.60
N VAL A 107 0.81 -1.10 13.59
CA VAL A 107 0.39 -2.28 14.34
C VAL A 107 -0.28 -1.87 15.64
N THR A 108 -1.58 -2.10 15.73
CA THR A 108 -2.38 -1.99 16.97
C THR A 108 -2.59 -3.37 17.56
N VAL A 109 -2.27 -3.56 18.84
CA VAL A 109 -2.49 -4.83 19.55
C VAL A 109 -3.49 -4.63 20.68
N ILE A 110 -4.45 -5.55 20.78
CA ILE A 110 -5.48 -5.56 21.81
C ILE A 110 -5.30 -6.81 22.68
N ASP A 111 -5.21 -6.65 24.00
CA ASP A 111 -5.31 -7.75 24.96
C ASP A 111 -5.72 -7.19 26.32
N ASP A 112 -6.70 -7.81 26.98
CA ASP A 112 -7.20 -7.38 28.29
C ASP A 112 -6.24 -7.71 29.45
N ARG A 113 -5.18 -8.51 29.20
CA ARG A 113 -4.17 -8.85 30.22
C ARG A 113 -2.98 -7.91 30.15
N LEU A 114 -2.77 -7.17 31.22
CA LEU A 114 -1.68 -6.20 31.35
C LEU A 114 -0.29 -6.77 31.02
N SER A 115 0.02 -7.99 31.46
CA SER A 115 1.33 -8.62 31.18
C SER A 115 1.56 -8.85 29.69
N PHE A 116 0.54 -9.30 28.96
CA PHE A 116 0.62 -9.56 27.52
C PHE A 116 0.63 -8.25 26.73
N ALA A 117 -0.20 -7.27 27.12
CA ALA A 117 -0.15 -5.93 26.56
C ALA A 117 1.24 -5.29 26.73
N ASN A 118 1.87 -5.45 27.89
CA ASN A 118 3.24 -4.96 28.12
C ASN A 118 4.28 -5.65 27.24
N THR A 119 4.13 -6.96 26.98
CA THR A 119 4.97 -7.65 26.00
C THR A 119 4.78 -7.06 24.61
N ALA A 120 3.54 -6.89 24.13
CA ALA A 120 3.28 -6.28 22.82
C ALA A 120 3.95 -4.90 22.64
N ARG A 121 3.92 -4.06 23.69
CA ARG A 121 4.63 -2.76 23.71
C ARG A 121 6.14 -2.93 23.54
N LYS A 122 6.75 -3.84 24.31
CA LYS A 122 8.19 -4.12 24.24
C LYS A 122 8.63 -4.65 22.89
N GLU A 123 7.72 -5.33 22.20
CA GLU A 123 7.96 -5.96 20.89
C GLU A 123 7.72 -5.02 19.70
N GLY A 124 7.40 -3.75 19.96
CA GLY A 124 7.38 -2.70 18.96
C GLY A 124 6.03 -2.45 18.29
N ALA A 125 4.92 -2.89 18.89
CA ALA A 125 3.58 -2.46 18.47
C ALA A 125 3.45 -0.93 18.61
N ASP A 126 2.90 -0.27 17.59
CA ASP A 126 2.71 1.19 17.58
C ASP A 126 1.68 1.63 18.64
N THR A 127 0.58 0.89 18.70
CA THR A 127 -0.51 1.14 19.64
C THR A 127 -0.83 -0.14 20.41
N VAL A 128 -1.02 -0.04 21.72
CA VAL A 128 -1.47 -1.18 22.54
C VAL A 128 -2.64 -0.78 23.43
N ILE A 129 -3.78 -1.40 23.18
CA ILE A 129 -5.03 -1.18 23.91
C ILE A 129 -5.22 -2.31 24.92
N CYS A 130 -5.10 -1.98 26.21
CA CYS A 130 -5.26 -2.94 27.31
C CYS A 130 -6.69 -2.89 27.87
N LYS A 131 -7.66 -3.38 27.11
CA LYS A 131 -9.10 -3.39 27.41
C LYS A 131 -9.73 -4.71 26.95
N PRO A 132 -10.96 -5.05 27.39
CA PRO A 132 -11.76 -6.10 26.76
C PRO A 132 -11.85 -5.89 25.24
N PHE A 133 -11.85 -6.98 24.47
CA PHE A 133 -11.80 -6.92 23.00
C PHE A 133 -12.98 -6.15 22.42
N GLY A 134 -14.21 -6.45 22.87
CA GLY A 134 -15.41 -5.73 22.45
C GLY A 134 -15.28 -4.20 22.58
N GLU A 135 -14.89 -3.72 23.76
CA GLU A 135 -14.72 -2.29 24.04
C GLU A 135 -13.63 -1.66 23.17
N ALA A 136 -12.47 -2.31 23.05
CA ALA A 136 -11.36 -1.81 22.25
C ALA A 136 -11.71 -1.71 20.75
N LEU A 137 -12.47 -2.67 20.23
CA LEU A 137 -12.85 -2.72 18.82
C LEU A 137 -13.97 -1.73 18.46
N GLN A 138 -14.76 -1.28 19.44
CA GLN A 138 -15.71 -0.17 19.24
C GLN A 138 -15.00 1.15 18.98
N GLU A 139 -13.81 1.36 19.56
CA GLU A 139 -12.97 2.55 19.33
C GLU A 139 -12.28 2.56 17.95
N ILE A 140 -12.36 1.47 17.19
CA ILE A 140 -11.74 1.33 15.86
C ILE A 140 -12.83 1.25 14.80
N GLU A 141 -13.11 2.32 14.07
CA GLU A 141 -14.19 2.35 13.07
C GLU A 141 -13.98 1.35 11.91
N GLY A 142 -12.72 1.17 11.48
CA GLY A 142 -12.34 0.32 10.34
C GLY A 142 -12.33 1.08 9.01
N THR A 143 -11.43 0.70 8.12
CA THR A 143 -11.29 1.30 6.78
C THR A 143 -10.86 0.26 5.74
N ALA A 144 -10.82 0.62 4.45
CA ALA A 144 -10.30 -0.25 3.40
C ALA A 144 -8.82 -0.62 3.57
N GLY A 145 -8.08 0.02 4.49
CA GLY A 145 -6.70 -0.30 4.84
C GLY A 145 -6.53 -1.11 6.12
N HIS A 146 -7.63 -1.55 6.75
CA HIS A 146 -7.58 -2.31 8.01
C HIS A 146 -7.50 -3.83 7.77
N TYR A 147 -6.54 -4.46 8.45
CA TYR A 147 -6.30 -5.89 8.46
C TYR A 147 -6.50 -6.39 9.88
N PHE A 148 -7.63 -7.06 10.14
CA PHE A 148 -7.95 -7.60 11.45
C PHE A 148 -7.44 -9.04 11.56
N ILE A 149 -6.69 -9.32 12.62
CA ILE A 149 -6.06 -10.62 12.89
C ILE A 149 -6.55 -11.12 14.25
N ILE A 150 -7.44 -12.09 14.24
CA ILE A 150 -7.99 -12.71 15.46
C ILE A 150 -7.10 -13.89 15.87
N VAL A 151 -6.26 -13.66 16.88
CA VAL A 151 -5.34 -14.65 17.47
C VAL A 151 -5.51 -14.71 18.99
N THR A 152 -6.76 -14.81 19.44
CA THR A 152 -7.10 -14.72 20.87
C THR A 152 -6.84 -16.03 21.63
N ARG A 153 -7.07 -16.00 22.95
CA ARG A 153 -6.89 -17.14 23.85
C ARG A 153 -8.02 -18.17 23.85
N GLY A 154 -9.08 -18.01 23.04
CA GLY A 154 -10.14 -19.02 22.98
C GLY A 154 -11.42 -18.57 22.26
N HIS A 155 -12.27 -19.55 21.93
CA HIS A 155 -13.43 -19.37 21.05
C HIS A 155 -14.39 -18.25 21.46
N ARG A 156 -14.66 -18.06 22.76
CA ARG A 156 -15.51 -16.95 23.24
C ARG A 156 -14.97 -15.57 22.86
N TYR A 157 -13.66 -15.40 22.93
CA TYR A 157 -13.00 -14.14 22.57
C TYR A 157 -12.87 -14.00 21.05
N ASP A 158 -12.69 -15.10 20.32
CA ASP A 158 -12.75 -15.11 18.86
C ASP A 158 -14.13 -14.64 18.37
N GLN A 159 -15.21 -15.11 19.01
CA GLN A 159 -16.59 -14.68 18.76
C GLN A 159 -16.80 -13.19 19.04
N ASP A 160 -16.37 -12.72 20.22
CA ASP A 160 -16.47 -11.30 20.62
C ASP A 160 -15.73 -10.39 19.62
N CYS A 161 -14.52 -10.78 19.21
CA CYS A 161 -13.77 -10.03 18.20
C CYS A 161 -14.49 -10.02 16.86
N LEU A 162 -14.91 -11.20 16.36
CA LEU A 162 -15.48 -11.33 15.03
C LEU A 162 -16.80 -10.58 14.91
N SER A 163 -17.66 -10.63 15.93
CA SER A 163 -18.95 -9.91 15.92
C SER A 163 -18.77 -8.40 15.84
N GLN A 164 -17.74 -7.84 16.48
CA GLN A 164 -17.47 -6.39 16.40
C GLN A 164 -16.91 -5.96 15.04
N ILE A 165 -16.12 -6.81 14.36
CA ILE A 165 -15.38 -6.39 13.17
C ILE A 165 -16.03 -6.79 11.85
N ILE A 166 -16.88 -7.82 11.82
CA ILE A 166 -17.40 -8.40 10.58
C ILE A 166 -18.19 -7.41 9.73
N GLY A 167 -18.86 -6.44 10.36
CA GLY A 167 -19.59 -5.36 9.70
C GLY A 167 -18.77 -4.11 9.39
N LYS A 168 -17.52 -4.02 9.88
CA LYS A 168 -16.65 -2.85 9.65
C LYS A 168 -16.02 -2.91 8.28
N LYS A 169 -15.73 -1.74 7.69
CA LYS A 169 -14.94 -1.66 6.46
C LYS A 169 -13.53 -2.19 6.74
N ASN A 170 -13.06 -3.11 5.89
CA ASN A 170 -11.77 -3.79 6.09
C ASN A 170 -11.18 -4.25 4.74
N ALA A 171 -9.86 -4.48 4.73
CA ALA A 171 -9.15 -5.17 3.66
C ALA A 171 -9.11 -6.69 3.85
N TYR A 172 -9.13 -7.11 5.12
CA TYR A 172 -8.88 -8.49 5.52
C TYR A 172 -9.39 -8.75 6.93
N ILE A 173 -10.03 -9.89 7.13
CA ILE A 173 -10.30 -10.47 8.45
C ILE A 173 -9.81 -11.91 8.44
N GLY A 174 -8.83 -12.20 9.27
CA GLY A 174 -8.31 -13.55 9.48
C GLY A 174 -8.58 -14.02 10.90
N MET A 175 -8.98 -15.28 11.06
CA MET A 175 -9.22 -15.86 12.38
C MET A 175 -8.50 -17.20 12.55
N ILE A 176 -7.75 -17.31 13.64
CA ILE A 176 -7.07 -18.55 14.02
C ILE A 176 -8.09 -19.59 14.50
N GLY A 177 -7.77 -20.86 14.33
CA GLY A 177 -8.54 -21.97 14.90
C GLY A 177 -8.59 -23.20 14.01
N SER A 178 -8.90 -24.35 14.60
CA SER A 178 -9.20 -25.55 13.81
C SER A 178 -10.46 -25.33 12.97
N LYS A 179 -10.59 -26.06 11.86
CA LYS A 179 -11.79 -26.00 10.99
C LYS A 179 -13.09 -26.22 11.78
N VAL A 180 -13.06 -27.11 12.77
CA VAL A 180 -14.21 -27.40 13.65
C VAL A 180 -14.54 -26.18 14.49
N ARG A 181 -13.54 -25.57 15.14
CA ARG A 181 -13.75 -24.38 15.99
C ARG A 181 -14.25 -23.19 15.20
N VAL A 182 -13.64 -22.94 14.05
CA VAL A 182 -14.05 -21.89 13.10
C VAL A 182 -15.51 -22.05 12.71
N LYS A 183 -15.92 -23.28 12.36
CA LYS A 183 -17.29 -23.56 11.96
C LYS A 183 -18.28 -23.23 13.08
N LEU A 184 -18.01 -23.65 14.32
CA LEU A 184 -18.87 -23.35 15.47
C LEU A 184 -19.03 -21.84 15.70
N VAL A 185 -17.97 -21.07 15.54
CA VAL A 185 -18.01 -19.60 15.66
C VAL A 185 -18.87 -18.99 14.54
N LYS A 186 -18.67 -19.42 13.28
CA LYS A 186 -19.46 -18.93 12.14
C LYS A 186 -20.94 -19.31 12.24
N ASP A 187 -21.25 -20.55 12.62
CA ASP A 187 -22.64 -21.01 12.78
C ASP A 187 -23.36 -20.20 13.88
N PHE A 188 -22.70 -19.96 15.02
CA PHE A 188 -23.25 -19.12 16.10
C PHE A 188 -23.57 -17.69 15.63
N LEU A 189 -22.63 -17.03 14.92
CA LEU A 189 -22.86 -15.67 14.42
C LEU A 189 -23.92 -15.62 13.32
N ALA A 190 -24.07 -16.68 12.53
CA ALA A 190 -25.15 -16.79 11.56
C ALA A 190 -26.52 -16.87 12.24
N ASP A 191 -26.61 -17.61 13.34
CA ASP A 191 -27.83 -17.69 14.16
C ASP A 191 -28.17 -16.35 14.84
N GLU A 192 -27.17 -15.51 15.12
CA GLU A 192 -27.34 -14.12 15.58
C GLU A 192 -27.72 -13.13 14.46
N GLY A 193 -27.82 -13.60 13.22
CA GLY A 193 -28.30 -12.81 12.08
C GLY A 193 -27.21 -12.21 11.19
N ILE A 194 -25.94 -12.55 11.39
CA ILE A 194 -24.87 -12.18 10.45
C ILE A 194 -25.00 -13.03 9.18
N SER A 195 -24.93 -12.38 8.02
CA SER A 195 -25.10 -13.10 6.75
C SER A 195 -23.94 -14.08 6.49
N ARG A 196 -24.27 -15.23 5.90
CA ARG A 196 -23.25 -16.25 5.57
C ARG A 196 -22.25 -15.73 4.54
N GLU A 197 -22.68 -14.85 3.65
CA GLU A 197 -21.85 -14.22 2.64
C GLU A 197 -20.74 -13.36 3.26
N LEU A 198 -21.00 -12.69 4.39
CA LEU A 198 -19.97 -11.96 5.13
C LEU A 198 -19.04 -12.93 5.87
N LEU A 199 -19.61 -13.94 6.53
CA LEU A 199 -18.83 -14.94 7.26
C LEU A 199 -17.90 -15.74 6.34
N ASP A 200 -18.29 -16.00 5.10
CA ASP A 200 -17.48 -16.73 4.12
C ASP A 200 -16.28 -15.91 3.60
N GLN A 201 -16.29 -14.58 3.76
CA GLN A 201 -15.14 -13.71 3.45
C GLN A 201 -14.04 -13.76 4.52
N VAL A 202 -14.32 -14.34 5.69
CA VAL A 202 -13.33 -14.46 6.78
C VAL A 202 -12.34 -15.58 6.46
N PHE A 203 -11.05 -15.24 6.46
CA PHE A 203 -9.94 -16.15 6.19
C PHE A 203 -9.72 -17.09 7.38
N THR A 204 -10.13 -18.35 7.19
CA THR A 204 -10.16 -19.34 8.27
C THR A 204 -9.88 -20.78 7.78
N PRO A 205 -9.01 -21.54 8.45
CA PRO A 205 -8.00 -21.07 9.40
C PRO A 205 -7.09 -20.02 8.75
N ILE A 206 -6.72 -19.00 9.51
CA ILE A 206 -5.86 -17.91 9.03
C ILE A 206 -4.49 -18.43 8.55
N GLY A 207 -3.99 -17.86 7.46
CA GLY A 207 -2.65 -18.10 6.94
C GLY A 207 -2.55 -19.23 5.91
N LEU A 208 -1.55 -19.12 5.02
CA LEU A 208 -1.34 -20.08 3.94
C LEU A 208 -0.97 -21.47 4.49
N LYS A 209 -1.39 -22.51 3.77
CA LYS A 209 -1.11 -23.90 4.11
C LYS A 209 0.34 -24.29 3.76
N ILE A 210 1.29 -23.88 4.60
CA ILE A 210 2.74 -24.16 4.46
C ILE A 210 3.27 -25.18 5.47
N ASN A 211 2.39 -25.90 6.16
CA ASN A 211 2.72 -26.87 7.23
C ASN A 211 3.49 -26.25 8.42
N ALA A 212 3.16 -25.00 8.76
CA ALA A 212 3.72 -24.30 9.90
C ALA A 212 3.42 -25.01 11.24
N GLN A 213 4.41 -25.04 12.14
CA GLN A 213 4.36 -25.68 13.45
C GLN A 213 4.75 -24.73 14.58
N THR A 214 5.75 -23.88 14.35
CA THR A 214 6.21 -22.90 15.35
C THR A 214 5.41 -21.59 15.27
N PRO A 215 5.37 -20.78 16.35
CA PRO A 215 4.74 -19.46 16.32
C PRO A 215 5.28 -18.56 15.19
N GLU A 216 6.58 -18.62 14.93
CA GLU A 216 7.27 -17.88 13.87
C GLU A 216 6.82 -18.34 12.48
N GLU A 217 6.74 -19.65 12.25
CA GLU A 217 6.24 -20.21 10.98
C GLU A 217 4.76 -19.88 10.76
N ILE A 218 3.94 -19.93 11.82
CA ILE A 218 2.53 -19.56 11.75
C ILE A 218 2.40 -18.08 11.39
N ALA A 219 3.20 -17.21 12.00
CA ALA A 219 3.22 -15.80 11.65
C ALA A 219 3.65 -15.58 10.19
N VAL A 220 4.66 -16.30 9.70
CA VAL A 220 5.06 -16.26 8.27
C VAL A 220 3.89 -16.68 7.37
N ALA A 221 3.17 -17.74 7.72
CA ALA A 221 1.99 -18.21 6.98
C ALA A 221 0.87 -17.17 6.91
N ILE A 222 0.57 -16.52 8.05
CA ILE A 222 -0.43 -15.45 8.17
C ILE A 222 0.00 -14.24 7.34
N MET A 223 1.25 -13.81 7.48
CA MET A 223 1.77 -12.64 6.78
C MET A 223 1.87 -12.88 5.27
N ALA A 224 2.17 -14.10 4.83
CA ALA A 224 2.14 -14.47 3.42
C ALA A 224 0.72 -14.38 2.82
N GLU A 225 -0.31 -14.82 3.56
CA GLU A 225 -1.72 -14.68 3.14
C GLU A 225 -2.13 -13.20 3.08
N ILE A 226 -1.76 -12.40 4.09
CA ILE A 226 -2.02 -10.95 4.10
C ILE A 226 -1.33 -10.26 2.92
N ILE A 227 -0.08 -10.63 2.59
CA ILE A 227 0.62 -10.08 1.42
C ILE A 227 -0.09 -10.49 0.13
N GLN A 228 -0.54 -11.75 0.01
CA GLN A 228 -1.29 -12.22 -1.14
C GLN A 228 -2.58 -11.42 -1.35
N VAL A 229 -3.34 -11.15 -0.28
CA VAL A 229 -4.55 -10.32 -0.35
C VAL A 229 -4.21 -8.88 -0.70
N LYS A 230 -3.25 -8.28 0.02
CA LYS A 230 -2.80 -6.89 -0.19
C LYS A 230 -2.35 -6.64 -1.64
N ASN A 231 -1.64 -7.58 -2.23
CA ASN A 231 -1.09 -7.44 -3.58
C ASN A 231 -2.02 -8.05 -4.66
N GLY A 232 -3.04 -8.81 -4.27
CA GLY A 232 -3.99 -9.44 -5.20
C GLY A 232 -5.06 -8.49 -5.71
N SER A 233 -5.42 -7.46 -4.94
CA SER A 233 -6.37 -6.42 -5.33
C SER A 233 -5.65 -5.16 -5.82
N LYS A 234 -5.83 -4.81 -7.11
CA LYS A 234 -5.42 -3.55 -7.75
C LYS A 234 -3.98 -3.15 -7.40
N ASN A 235 -2.98 -3.58 -8.17
CA ASN A 235 -1.54 -3.24 -8.02
C ASN A 235 -1.32 -1.78 -7.57
N SER A 236 -1.26 -1.52 -6.26
CA SER A 236 -1.27 -0.17 -5.69
C SER A 236 -0.05 0.00 -4.80
N PHE A 237 1.00 0.52 -5.41
CA PHE A 237 2.20 0.92 -4.69
C PHE A 237 2.01 2.28 -4.01
N GLY A 238 1.08 3.10 -4.51
CA GLY A 238 0.68 4.38 -3.93
C GLY A 238 1.87 5.31 -3.70
N TYR A 239 1.75 6.19 -2.71
CA TYR A 239 2.87 7.03 -2.28
C TYR A 239 3.31 6.60 -0.88
N PRO A 240 4.50 5.99 -0.73
CA PRO A 240 5.04 5.70 0.59
C PRO A 240 5.12 6.96 1.46
N LYS A 241 4.90 6.82 2.77
CA LYS A 241 4.90 7.94 3.72
C LYS A 241 6.17 8.79 3.63
N GLU A 242 7.32 8.15 3.61
CA GLU A 242 8.63 8.82 3.48
C GLU A 242 8.75 9.64 2.19
N ILE A 243 8.18 9.14 1.08
CA ILE A 243 8.14 9.86 -0.19
C ILE A 243 7.21 11.09 -0.06
N LEU A 244 6.00 10.92 0.48
CA LEU A 244 5.08 12.05 0.68
C LEU A 244 5.68 13.11 1.60
N ASP A 245 6.33 12.71 2.68
CA ASP A 245 6.95 13.64 3.63
C ASP A 245 8.05 14.47 2.95
N VAL A 246 8.87 13.88 2.07
CA VAL A 246 9.86 14.64 1.29
C VAL A 246 9.21 15.55 0.24
N LEU A 247 8.14 15.10 -0.41
CA LEU A 247 7.40 15.87 -1.41
C LEU A 247 6.64 17.06 -0.81
N THR A 248 6.24 16.97 0.46
CA THR A 248 5.45 17.98 1.19
C THR A 248 6.28 18.77 2.22
N SER A 249 7.57 18.45 2.39
CA SER A 249 8.41 19.13 3.38
C SER A 249 8.69 20.58 2.99
N VAL A 250 8.34 21.49 3.90
CA VAL A 250 8.65 22.93 3.83
C VAL A 250 10.16 23.17 3.91
N GLU A 251 10.89 22.38 4.70
CA GLU A 251 12.36 22.52 4.84
C GLU A 251 13.10 22.14 3.56
N LEU A 252 12.51 21.25 2.76
CA LEU A 252 13.07 20.77 1.50
C LEU A 252 12.40 21.39 0.28
N SER A 253 11.58 22.44 0.44
CA SER A 253 10.83 23.05 -0.68
C SER A 253 11.77 23.65 -1.73
N ASP A 254 12.84 24.28 -1.27
CA ASP A 254 13.78 25.01 -2.13
C ASP A 254 14.89 24.10 -2.70
N MET A 255 14.94 22.84 -2.26
CA MET A 255 15.92 21.85 -2.72
C MET A 255 15.40 21.18 -4.01
N PRO A 256 16.06 21.41 -5.17
CA PRO A 256 15.62 20.80 -6.41
C PRO A 256 15.69 19.27 -6.32
N LYS A 257 14.58 18.62 -6.65
CA LYS A 257 14.42 17.18 -6.55
C LYS A 257 13.47 16.68 -7.62
N SER A 258 13.59 15.40 -7.95
CA SER A 258 12.74 14.73 -8.91
C SER A 258 12.04 13.53 -8.30
N LEU A 259 10.80 13.31 -8.71
CA LEU A 259 10.08 12.09 -8.44
C LEU A 259 10.24 11.15 -9.63
N VAL A 260 10.68 9.94 -9.35
CA VAL A 260 10.84 8.85 -10.30
C VAL A 260 9.73 7.83 -10.03
N THR A 261 8.97 7.44 -11.06
CA THR A 261 7.89 6.44 -10.96
C THR A 261 8.01 5.42 -12.09
N ILE A 262 7.98 4.12 -11.76
CA ILE A 262 7.78 3.07 -12.79
C ILE A 262 6.32 3.13 -13.26
N VAL A 263 6.08 3.50 -14.51
CA VAL A 263 4.71 3.66 -15.05
C VAL A 263 4.27 2.49 -15.93
N SER A 264 5.23 1.69 -16.41
CA SER A 264 4.97 0.49 -17.21
C SER A 264 6.06 -0.54 -16.99
N ARG A 265 5.69 -1.82 -17.08
CA ARG A 265 6.61 -2.97 -16.95
C ARG A 265 6.20 -4.05 -17.95
N LYS A 266 7.19 -4.60 -18.66
CA LYS A 266 7.06 -5.79 -19.51
C LYS A 266 8.13 -6.80 -19.11
N GLY A 267 7.73 -8.04 -18.86
CA GLY A 267 8.66 -9.09 -18.40
C GLY A 267 9.12 -8.92 -16.94
N SER A 268 10.22 -9.57 -16.59
CA SER A 268 10.72 -9.65 -15.22
C SER A 268 11.59 -8.44 -14.85
N ALA A 269 11.02 -7.52 -14.07
CA ALA A 269 11.72 -6.42 -13.41
C ALA A 269 11.72 -6.60 -11.87
N PRO A 270 12.69 -6.04 -11.13
CA PRO A 270 12.82 -6.21 -9.68
C PRO A 270 11.73 -5.51 -8.87
N ARG A 271 11.07 -4.50 -9.46
CA ARG A 271 9.97 -3.73 -8.87
C ARG A 271 8.80 -3.64 -9.84
N ASP A 272 7.64 -3.36 -9.29
CA ASP A 272 6.37 -3.26 -10.02
C ASP A 272 5.99 -1.81 -10.37
N VAL A 273 5.01 -1.68 -11.27
CA VAL A 273 4.39 -0.41 -11.63
C VAL A 273 3.88 0.32 -10.39
N GLY A 274 4.20 1.61 -10.28
CA GLY A 274 3.92 2.47 -9.15
C GLY A 274 5.03 2.53 -8.11
N SER A 275 6.11 1.77 -8.26
CA SER A 275 7.30 1.95 -7.42
C SER A 275 7.89 3.36 -7.63
N LYS A 276 8.20 4.05 -6.52
CA LYS A 276 8.65 5.44 -6.50
C LYS A 276 10.01 5.60 -5.83
N MET A 277 10.76 6.59 -6.31
CA MET A 277 12.00 7.05 -5.73
C MET A 277 12.09 8.57 -5.86
N VAL A 278 12.50 9.26 -4.81
CA VAL A 278 12.89 10.67 -4.90
C VAL A 278 14.40 10.74 -5.07
N VAL A 279 14.85 11.57 -6.00
CA VAL A 279 16.27 11.85 -6.22
C VAL A 279 16.49 13.35 -6.04
N MET A 280 17.33 13.71 -5.08
CA MET A 280 17.75 15.09 -4.85
C MET A 280 18.85 15.49 -5.83
N LEU A 281 19.03 16.80 -6.05
CA LEU A 281 20.08 17.31 -6.95
C LEU A 281 21.50 16.90 -6.51
N ASP A 282 21.73 16.76 -5.19
CA ASP A 282 23.00 16.31 -4.62
C ASP A 282 23.28 14.80 -4.79
N GLY A 283 22.30 14.05 -5.31
CA GLY A 283 22.37 12.61 -5.55
C GLY A 283 21.86 11.75 -4.40
N SER A 284 21.43 12.33 -3.28
CA SER A 284 20.75 11.58 -2.23
C SER A 284 19.38 11.06 -2.71
N THR A 285 19.00 9.86 -2.26
CA THR A 285 17.78 9.18 -2.69
C THR A 285 16.92 8.73 -1.52
N ILE A 286 15.60 8.72 -1.75
CA ILE A 286 14.60 8.14 -0.84
C ILE A 286 13.76 7.16 -1.66
N GLY A 287 13.64 5.91 -1.18
CA GLY A 287 13.04 4.82 -1.95
C GLY A 287 14.00 4.22 -2.99
N THR A 288 13.48 3.30 -3.80
CA THR A 288 14.24 2.59 -4.84
C THR A 288 13.29 2.05 -5.90
N ILE A 289 13.76 1.98 -7.14
CA ILE A 289 13.03 1.36 -8.26
C ILE A 289 13.59 -0.01 -8.65
N GLY A 290 14.56 -0.56 -7.91
CA GLY A 290 15.07 -1.92 -8.17
C GLY A 290 16.54 -2.16 -7.93
N GLY A 291 17.34 -1.12 -7.67
CA GLY A 291 18.80 -1.22 -7.50
C GLY A 291 19.55 -1.52 -8.80
N GLY A 292 20.88 -1.38 -8.74
CA GLY A 292 21.79 -1.75 -9.83
C GLY A 292 22.13 -0.65 -10.83
N CYS A 293 22.82 -1.01 -11.91
CA CYS A 293 23.33 -0.05 -12.91
C CYS A 293 22.22 0.77 -13.60
N VAL A 294 21.05 0.15 -13.78
CA VAL A 294 19.83 0.82 -14.23
C VAL A 294 19.40 1.96 -13.30
N GLU A 295 19.49 1.77 -11.98
CA GLU A 295 19.14 2.81 -11.02
C GLU A 295 20.11 3.99 -11.10
N SER A 296 21.39 3.75 -11.42
CA SER A 296 22.39 4.81 -11.64
C SER A 296 22.05 5.69 -12.85
N GLU A 297 21.65 5.08 -13.97
CA GLU A 297 21.24 5.81 -15.18
C GLU A 297 20.00 6.67 -14.91
N VAL A 298 19.00 6.08 -14.23
CA VAL A 298 17.78 6.80 -13.84
C VAL A 298 18.09 7.93 -12.85
N CYS A 299 18.99 7.74 -11.89
CA CYS A 299 19.43 8.79 -10.97
C CYS A 299 20.17 9.93 -11.68
N ALA A 300 20.93 9.64 -12.74
CA ALA A 300 21.56 10.67 -13.56
C ALA A 300 20.51 11.51 -14.29
N ALA A 301 19.58 10.86 -14.99
CA ALA A 301 18.46 11.54 -15.66
C ALA A 301 17.59 12.33 -14.68
N ALA A 302 17.32 11.79 -13.49
CA ALA A 302 16.55 12.48 -12.45
C ALA A 302 17.21 13.77 -11.96
N ARG A 303 18.54 13.81 -11.84
CA ARG A 303 19.26 15.06 -11.50
C ARG A 303 19.19 16.09 -12.62
N GLU A 304 19.19 15.66 -13.89
CA GLU A 304 18.97 16.56 -15.03
C GLU A 304 17.56 17.12 -15.04
N VAL A 305 16.54 16.29 -14.81
CA VAL A 305 15.14 16.73 -14.69
C VAL A 305 14.97 17.71 -13.52
N ALA A 306 15.58 17.44 -12.36
CA ALA A 306 15.55 18.34 -11.21
C ALA A 306 16.16 19.72 -11.53
N ARG A 307 17.22 19.75 -12.36
CA ARG A 307 17.89 20.98 -12.79
C ARG A 307 17.08 21.74 -13.85
N ASP A 308 16.65 21.04 -14.90
CA ASP A 308 16.07 21.64 -16.11
C ASP A 308 14.56 21.85 -16.01
N LYS A 309 13.94 21.24 -14.99
CA LYS A 309 12.48 21.29 -14.72
C LYS A 309 11.63 20.78 -15.89
N LYS A 310 12.16 19.84 -16.67
CA LYS A 310 11.48 19.21 -17.80
C LYS A 310 11.28 17.72 -17.53
N PRO A 311 10.03 17.24 -17.40
CA PRO A 311 9.79 15.82 -17.17
C PRO A 311 10.19 14.97 -18.39
N VAL A 312 10.57 13.72 -18.13
CA VAL A 312 11.02 12.76 -19.13
C VAL A 312 10.36 11.41 -18.88
N LEU A 313 9.89 10.77 -19.96
CA LEU A 313 9.52 9.36 -19.96
C LEU A 313 10.68 8.56 -20.58
N MET A 314 11.36 7.77 -19.75
CA MET A 314 12.54 7.01 -20.11
C MET A 314 12.20 5.52 -20.23
N LYS A 315 12.70 4.86 -21.27
CA LYS A 315 12.64 3.39 -21.39
C LYS A 315 13.94 2.82 -20.88
N VAL A 316 13.86 1.84 -20.00
CA VAL A 316 15.01 1.13 -19.48
C VAL A 316 14.88 -0.35 -19.82
N ASP A 317 15.85 -0.84 -20.58
CA ASP A 317 16.00 -2.26 -20.87
C ASP A 317 16.91 -2.90 -19.83
N MET A 318 16.38 -3.87 -19.09
CA MET A 318 17.15 -4.67 -18.12
C MET A 318 17.60 -6.01 -18.72
N THR A 319 17.27 -6.27 -19.99
CA THR A 319 17.72 -7.46 -20.71
C THR A 319 19.25 -7.45 -20.81
N PRO A 320 19.94 -8.55 -20.49
CA PRO A 320 21.39 -8.61 -20.61
C PRO A 320 21.83 -8.41 -22.07
N GLY A 321 22.21 -7.19 -22.42
CA GLY A 321 22.95 -6.87 -23.62
C GLY A 321 24.45 -6.84 -23.29
N ASN A 322 25.12 -7.99 -23.35
CA ASN A 322 26.58 -8.15 -23.18
C ASN A 322 27.20 -7.53 -21.91
N ALA A 323 26.75 -7.94 -20.72
CA ALA A 323 27.55 -7.80 -19.50
C ALA A 323 27.40 -9.07 -18.65
N GLU A 324 28.25 -10.06 -18.93
CA GLU A 324 28.43 -11.26 -18.10
C GLU A 324 29.01 -10.94 -16.70
N ASP A 325 29.35 -9.66 -16.42
CA ASP A 325 30.13 -9.27 -15.23
C ASP A 325 29.36 -8.55 -14.10
N GLU A 326 28.07 -8.24 -14.22
CA GLU A 326 27.37 -7.38 -13.21
C GLU A 326 26.18 -8.04 -12.46
N GLY A 327 25.93 -9.34 -12.65
CA GLY A 327 25.23 -10.16 -11.65
C GLY A 327 23.73 -9.87 -11.37
N MET A 328 23.05 -9.01 -12.13
CA MET A 328 21.60 -8.77 -11.97
C MET A 328 20.84 -9.19 -13.23
N VAL A 329 20.19 -10.36 -13.18
CA VAL A 329 19.44 -10.95 -14.30
C VAL A 329 17.95 -10.68 -14.14
N CYS A 330 17.52 -9.47 -14.46
CA CYS A 330 16.09 -9.15 -14.61
C CYS A 330 15.81 -8.91 -16.09
N GLY A 331 15.36 -9.92 -16.85
CA GLY A 331 15.14 -9.82 -18.30
C GLY A 331 13.88 -9.05 -18.73
N GLY A 332 13.58 -7.91 -18.10
CA GLY A 332 12.39 -7.11 -18.35
C GLY A 332 12.72 -5.71 -18.87
N MET A 333 11.70 -5.04 -19.40
CA MET A 333 11.75 -3.63 -19.79
C MET A 333 10.79 -2.84 -18.91
N VAL A 334 11.22 -1.69 -18.41
CA VAL A 334 10.38 -0.75 -17.66
C VAL A 334 10.35 0.61 -18.34
N GLU A 335 9.22 1.31 -18.22
CA GLU A 335 9.14 2.73 -18.54
C GLU A 335 9.07 3.51 -17.24
N VAL A 336 9.97 4.47 -17.09
CA VAL A 336 10.14 5.28 -15.89
C VAL A 336 9.79 6.72 -16.23
N TYR A 337 8.79 7.27 -15.55
CA TYR A 337 8.46 8.67 -15.62
C TYR A 337 9.24 9.44 -14.54
N ILE A 338 9.98 10.45 -14.97
CA ILE A 338 10.81 11.30 -14.13
C ILE A 338 10.26 12.72 -14.23
N GLU A 339 9.91 13.31 -13.11
CA GLU A 339 9.33 14.65 -13.07
C GLU A 339 10.00 15.54 -12.02
N PRO A 340 10.08 16.86 -12.24
CA PRO A 340 10.56 17.78 -11.23
C PRO A 340 9.49 17.97 -10.15
N VAL A 341 9.90 17.98 -8.89
CA VAL A 341 9.02 18.39 -7.79
C VAL A 341 9.12 19.90 -7.68
N LEU A 342 8.09 20.59 -8.14
CA LEU A 342 8.03 22.06 -8.13
C LEU A 342 7.56 22.53 -6.75
N SER A 343 8.29 23.51 -6.19
CA SER A 343 7.90 24.32 -5.03
C SER A 343 6.65 25.14 -5.32
#